data_AF-A0A0D6QHF3-F1
#
_entry.id   AF-A0A0D6QHF3-F1
#
_cell.length_a   1.000
_cell.length_b   1.000
_cell.length_c   1.000
_cell.angle_alpha   90.00
_cell.angle_beta   90.00
_cell.angle_gamma   90.00
#
_symmetry.space_group_name_H-M   'P 1'
#
loop_
_entity.id
_entity.type
_entity.pdbx_description
1 polymer ?
#
loop_
_entity_poly.entity_id
_entity_poly.type
_entity_poly.pdbx_seq_one_letter_code
_entity_poly.pdbx_strand_id
1 'polypeptide(L)'
;MLANDTVTDGVASVTILTAPAHGTAVVNLDHTVTYTPAERFFGPDTLTYQVVDRDGQAASAQVSLEVTPVDSGAPVAAADAFSTAEDTVLAAADVLANDTILDGPPAVSLASQPAHGTATANADGTITYAPAANYAGPDAFTYRVTDRDGQAALAAVSVTVTPVGDPPVARPDAATAPAGGPPVVIAVLANDADPDGDALAVASVTQGAHGAVTVLADGTVEYLAAAGFAGADAFTYAVSDGTSTASATVAITVVPPLDSDGDGIPDWVEDTDHDGTVDPGETDPRNPDTDGDGIPDGVEDTDHDGTVDPGETDPRDPDTDDDGIPDGVEDTDHDGSVDPGETDPLTATLTLGVAGGGCSSGQGGGSSVLLAGVALALARRRRPAAAR
;
A
#
# COMPACT_ATOMS: atom_id res chain seq x y z
N MET A 1 -38.54 79.17 -4.39
CA MET A 1 -37.83 79.92 -5.41
C MET A 1 -36.46 79.31 -5.49
N LEU A 2 -35.90 79.09 -6.67
CA LEU A 2 -34.51 78.67 -6.73
C LEU A 2 -33.66 79.87 -6.32
N ALA A 3 -32.53 79.63 -5.64
CA ALA A 3 -31.74 80.70 -5.03
C ALA A 3 -31.19 81.72 -6.06
N ASN A 4 -31.25 81.41 -7.34
CA ASN A 4 -30.83 82.22 -8.48
C ASN A 4 -31.95 83.05 -9.12
N ASP A 5 -33.19 82.97 -8.62
CA ASP A 5 -34.29 83.77 -9.18
C ASP A 5 -34.37 85.13 -8.49
N THR A 6 -34.69 86.18 -9.26
CA THR A 6 -34.92 87.53 -8.73
C THR A 6 -36.37 87.93 -9.00
N VAL A 7 -37.12 88.23 -7.94
CA VAL A 7 -38.53 88.68 -8.02
C VAL A 7 -38.70 89.93 -7.17
N THR A 8 -38.81 91.09 -7.83
CA THR A 8 -38.68 92.41 -7.19
C THR A 8 -39.85 92.76 -6.27
N ASP A 9 -41.07 92.35 -6.62
CA ASP A 9 -42.31 92.71 -5.90
C ASP A 9 -42.87 91.54 -5.04
N GLY A 10 -42.05 90.50 -4.86
CA GLY A 10 -42.36 89.28 -4.12
C GLY A 10 -43.09 88.23 -4.95
N VAL A 11 -42.97 86.97 -4.51
CA VAL A 11 -43.55 85.81 -5.20
C VAL A 11 -45.02 85.64 -4.82
N ALA A 12 -45.90 85.52 -5.83
CA ALA A 12 -47.30 85.15 -5.65
C ALA A 12 -47.52 83.65 -5.76
N SER A 13 -46.89 82.98 -6.74
CA SER A 13 -46.95 81.53 -6.88
C SER A 13 -45.74 80.96 -7.63
N VAL A 14 -45.49 79.67 -7.42
CA VAL A 14 -44.56 78.85 -8.21
C VAL A 14 -45.33 77.63 -8.70
N THR A 15 -45.24 77.32 -10.00
CA THR A 15 -45.95 76.19 -10.62
C THR A 15 -44.98 75.38 -11.46
N ILE A 16 -45.01 74.04 -11.34
CA ILE A 16 -44.28 73.16 -12.27
C ILE A 16 -45.06 73.10 -13.59
N LEU A 17 -44.41 73.51 -14.69
CA LEU A 17 -44.99 73.46 -16.03
C LEU A 17 -44.74 72.11 -16.71
N THR A 18 -43.55 71.55 -16.52
CA THR A 18 -43.18 70.22 -17.01
C THR A 18 -42.51 69.46 -15.89
N ALA A 19 -43.13 68.34 -15.51
CA ALA A 19 -42.58 67.45 -14.50
C ALA A 19 -41.28 66.79 -14.99
N PRO A 20 -40.37 66.42 -14.08
CA PRO A 20 -39.24 65.56 -14.40
C PRO A 20 -39.68 64.26 -15.07
N ALA A 21 -38.86 63.74 -15.98
CA ALA A 21 -39.14 62.48 -16.66
C ALA A 21 -38.89 61.27 -15.75
N HIS A 22 -38.02 61.41 -14.76
CA HIS A 22 -37.52 60.31 -13.94
C HIS A 22 -37.58 60.62 -12.44
N GLY A 23 -38.69 61.21 -12.00
CA GLY A 23 -38.96 61.47 -10.59
C GLY A 23 -40.25 62.24 -10.40
N THR A 24 -40.35 62.90 -9.24
CA THR A 24 -41.44 63.83 -8.94
C THR A 24 -40.86 65.16 -8.47
N ALA A 25 -41.56 66.24 -8.77
CA ALA A 25 -41.22 67.57 -8.28
C ALA A 25 -42.45 68.19 -7.62
N VAL A 26 -42.30 68.68 -6.39
CA VAL A 26 -43.38 69.27 -5.59
C VAL A 26 -42.98 70.68 -5.18
N VAL A 27 -43.89 71.64 -5.38
CA VAL A 27 -43.74 73.00 -4.86
C VAL A 27 -44.20 73.03 -3.41
N ASN A 28 -43.32 73.44 -2.52
CA ASN A 28 -43.58 73.57 -1.09
C ASN A 28 -44.27 74.90 -0.74
N LEU A 29 -44.83 75.01 0.47
CA LEU A 29 -45.53 76.22 0.95
C LEU A 29 -44.63 77.47 1.03
N ASP A 30 -43.32 77.28 1.23
CA ASP A 30 -42.32 78.34 1.21
C ASP A 30 -41.83 78.68 -0.22
N HIS A 31 -42.54 78.15 -1.23
CA HIS A 31 -42.24 78.25 -2.65
C HIS A 31 -40.97 77.53 -3.11
N THR A 32 -40.25 76.80 -2.25
CA THR A 32 -39.14 75.92 -2.70
C THR A 32 -39.67 74.72 -3.49
N VAL A 33 -38.79 74.04 -4.23
CA VAL A 33 -39.16 72.85 -5.01
C VAL A 33 -38.38 71.66 -4.46
N THR A 34 -39.10 70.62 -4.02
CA THR A 34 -38.51 69.32 -3.66
C THR A 34 -38.54 68.42 -4.88
N TYR A 35 -37.38 67.89 -5.27
CA TYR A 35 -37.25 66.85 -6.27
C TYR A 35 -36.98 65.51 -5.60
N THR A 36 -37.75 64.49 -5.96
CA THR A 36 -37.55 63.10 -5.53
C THR A 36 -37.32 62.26 -6.79
N PRO A 37 -36.10 61.77 -7.04
CA PRO A 37 -35.82 60.87 -8.16
C PRO A 37 -36.67 59.59 -8.08
N ALA A 38 -36.93 58.97 -9.23
CA ALA A 38 -37.48 57.62 -9.28
C ALA A 38 -36.46 56.62 -8.70
N GLU A 39 -36.95 55.53 -8.11
CA GLU A 39 -36.07 54.47 -7.61
C GLU A 39 -35.15 53.97 -8.73
N ARG A 40 -33.84 53.87 -8.42
CA ARG A 40 -32.77 53.42 -9.33
C ARG A 40 -32.56 54.29 -10.59
N PHE A 41 -33.10 55.52 -10.62
CA PHE A 41 -32.77 56.46 -11.68
C PHE A 41 -31.40 57.11 -11.42
N PHE A 42 -30.55 57.10 -12.44
CA PHE A 42 -29.26 57.78 -12.45
C PHE A 42 -29.10 58.54 -13.76
N GLY A 43 -28.44 59.69 -13.70
CA GLY A 43 -28.17 60.55 -14.84
C GLY A 43 -29.03 61.82 -14.86
N PRO A 44 -29.09 62.48 -16.02
CA PRO A 44 -29.66 63.81 -16.14
C PRO A 44 -31.19 63.77 -16.15
N ASP A 45 -31.83 64.65 -15.38
CA ASP A 45 -33.26 64.91 -15.42
C ASP A 45 -33.49 66.42 -15.56
N THR A 46 -34.67 66.81 -16.05
CA THR A 46 -35.00 68.22 -16.21
C THR A 46 -36.44 68.49 -15.82
N LEU A 47 -36.68 69.65 -15.20
CA LEU A 47 -38.03 70.16 -15.00
C LEU A 47 -38.09 71.61 -15.47
N THR A 48 -39.29 72.07 -15.83
CA THR A 48 -39.55 73.50 -16.07
C THR A 48 -40.59 74.01 -15.10
N TYR A 49 -40.39 75.23 -14.60
CA TYR A 49 -41.29 75.86 -13.65
C TYR A 49 -41.55 77.31 -14.06
N GLN A 50 -42.64 77.87 -13.52
CA GLN A 50 -43.04 79.26 -13.69
C GLN A 50 -43.17 79.92 -12.33
N VAL A 51 -42.69 81.16 -12.23
CA VAL A 51 -42.90 82.04 -11.09
C VAL A 51 -43.81 83.18 -11.52
N VAL A 52 -44.80 83.48 -10.70
CA VAL A 52 -45.69 84.64 -10.88
C VAL A 52 -45.46 85.63 -9.73
N ASP A 53 -45.27 86.91 -10.04
CA ASP A 53 -45.16 87.97 -9.03
C ASP A 53 -46.54 88.44 -8.53
N ARG A 54 -46.55 89.33 -7.53
CA ARG A 54 -47.81 89.86 -6.96
C ARG A 54 -48.62 90.75 -7.90
N ASP A 55 -47.99 91.24 -8.97
CA ASP A 55 -48.62 92.04 -10.01
C ASP A 55 -49.12 91.19 -11.18
N GLY A 56 -48.93 89.87 -11.12
CA GLY A 56 -49.41 88.89 -12.10
C GLY A 56 -48.47 88.66 -13.29
N GLN A 57 -47.25 89.20 -13.26
CA GLN A 57 -46.24 88.94 -14.30
C GLN A 57 -45.61 87.57 -14.07
N ALA A 58 -45.32 86.85 -15.15
CA ALA A 58 -44.84 85.48 -15.07
C ALA A 58 -43.55 85.27 -15.87
N ALA A 59 -42.62 84.52 -15.30
CA ALA A 59 -41.39 84.09 -15.95
C ALA A 59 -41.21 82.58 -15.74
N SER A 60 -40.62 81.89 -16.73
CA SER A 60 -40.33 80.46 -16.65
C SER A 60 -38.84 80.17 -16.81
N ALA A 61 -38.40 79.09 -16.20
CA ALA A 61 -37.03 78.61 -16.28
C ALA A 61 -36.98 77.08 -16.29
N GLN A 62 -35.88 76.53 -16.80
CA GLN A 62 -35.57 75.11 -16.75
C GLN A 62 -34.52 74.86 -15.66
N VAL A 63 -34.71 73.76 -14.93
CA VAL A 63 -33.71 73.20 -14.00
C VAL A 63 -33.18 71.93 -14.62
N SER A 64 -31.86 71.84 -14.72
CA SER A 64 -31.16 70.58 -15.00
C SER A 64 -30.70 69.97 -13.70
N LEU A 65 -30.99 68.68 -13.52
CA LEU A 65 -30.65 67.87 -12.37
C LEU A 65 -29.69 66.78 -12.84
N GLU A 66 -28.72 66.42 -12.01
CA GLU A 66 -27.87 65.25 -12.23
C GLU A 66 -28.03 64.34 -11.01
N VAL A 67 -28.67 63.18 -11.19
CA VAL A 67 -28.83 62.20 -10.13
C VAL A 67 -27.63 61.26 -10.19
N THR A 68 -26.75 61.39 -9.21
CA THR A 68 -25.58 60.52 -9.09
C THR A 68 -25.92 59.29 -8.24
N PRO A 69 -25.40 58.11 -8.60
CA PRO A 69 -25.48 56.96 -7.70
C PRO A 69 -24.75 57.29 -6.40
N VAL A 70 -25.38 56.92 -5.28
CA VAL A 70 -24.69 56.86 -3.99
C VAL A 70 -24.11 55.46 -3.90
N ASP A 71 -22.79 55.37 -3.98
CA ASP A 71 -22.05 54.15 -3.66
C ASP A 71 -22.46 53.69 -2.24
N SER A 72 -23.08 52.51 -2.15
CA SER A 72 -23.54 51.97 -0.88
C SER A 72 -22.46 51.20 -0.10
N GLY A 73 -21.25 51.18 -0.66
CA GLY A 73 -20.02 50.64 -0.10
C GLY A 73 -19.76 49.21 -0.54
N ALA A 74 -18.49 48.80 -0.38
CA ALA A 74 -18.06 47.45 -0.68
C ALA A 74 -18.86 46.39 0.09
N PRO A 75 -18.97 45.16 -0.45
CA PRO A 75 -19.54 44.04 0.29
C PRO A 75 -18.88 43.87 1.66
N VAL A 76 -19.64 43.38 2.63
CA VAL A 76 -19.09 42.90 3.91
C VAL A 76 -19.16 41.39 3.90
N ALA A 77 -18.01 40.75 3.70
CA ALA A 77 -17.87 39.30 3.70
C ALA A 77 -17.54 38.78 5.11
N ALA A 78 -18.27 37.78 5.60
CA ALA A 78 -18.07 37.14 6.88
C ALA A 78 -17.45 35.75 6.70
N ALA A 79 -16.72 35.26 7.71
CA ALA A 79 -16.10 33.94 7.63
C ALA A 79 -17.14 32.83 7.72
N ASP A 80 -16.92 31.76 6.96
CA ASP A 80 -17.80 30.58 6.89
C ASP A 80 -17.17 29.34 7.51
N ALA A 81 -18.03 28.44 7.96
CA ALA A 81 -17.66 27.13 8.46
C ALA A 81 -18.60 26.06 7.90
N PHE A 82 -18.01 25.05 7.28
CA PHE A 82 -18.72 23.87 6.77
C PHE A 82 -18.07 22.58 7.27
N SER A 83 -18.79 21.47 7.11
CA SER A 83 -18.25 20.14 7.35
C SER A 83 -18.71 19.19 6.25
N THR A 84 -17.86 18.25 5.88
CA THR A 84 -18.19 17.13 4.99
C THR A 84 -17.45 15.89 5.46
N ALA A 85 -17.93 14.71 5.07
CA ALA A 85 -17.13 13.50 5.23
C ALA A 85 -15.98 13.51 4.21
N GLU A 86 -14.89 12.80 4.51
CA GLU A 86 -13.90 12.50 3.47
C GLU A 86 -14.56 11.74 2.32
N ASP A 87 -13.94 11.84 1.14
CA ASP A 87 -14.46 11.31 -0.13
C ASP A 87 -15.87 11.79 -0.53
N THR A 88 -16.42 12.77 0.20
CA THR A 88 -17.74 13.32 -0.05
C THR A 88 -17.64 14.77 -0.47
N VAL A 89 -18.11 15.05 -1.69
CA VAL A 89 -18.15 16.41 -2.24
C VAL A 89 -19.23 17.24 -1.56
N LEU A 90 -18.84 18.39 -1.02
CA LEU A 90 -19.76 19.44 -0.59
C LEU A 90 -20.15 20.29 -1.80
N ALA A 91 -21.30 19.96 -2.41
CA ALA A 91 -21.68 20.49 -3.72
C ALA A 91 -22.18 21.95 -3.75
N ALA A 92 -22.67 22.48 -2.63
CA ALA A 92 -23.33 23.80 -2.60
C ALA A 92 -23.15 24.50 -1.24
N ALA A 93 -21.91 24.90 -0.93
CA ALA A 93 -21.62 25.75 0.22
C ALA A 93 -22.12 27.17 -0.06
N ASP A 94 -23.16 27.61 0.65
CA ASP A 94 -23.70 28.97 0.55
C ASP A 94 -22.88 29.93 1.41
N VAL A 95 -21.86 30.54 0.79
CA VAL A 95 -20.95 31.51 1.42
C VAL A 95 -21.51 32.93 1.44
N LEU A 96 -22.68 33.17 0.85
CA LEU A 96 -23.30 34.50 0.83
C LEU A 96 -24.35 34.66 1.93
N ALA A 97 -24.71 33.58 2.63
CA ALA A 97 -25.80 33.57 3.61
C ALA A 97 -25.58 34.52 4.80
N ASN A 98 -24.33 34.78 5.17
CA ASN A 98 -23.90 35.66 6.25
C ASN A 98 -23.26 36.97 5.75
N ASP A 99 -23.19 37.17 4.44
CA ASP A 99 -22.62 38.35 3.81
C ASP A 99 -23.65 39.47 3.65
N THR A 100 -23.17 40.71 3.69
CA THR A 100 -24.01 41.88 3.37
C THR A 100 -23.57 42.50 2.05
N ILE A 101 -24.44 42.43 1.05
CA ILE A 101 -24.26 43.04 -0.27
C ILE A 101 -25.44 43.96 -0.56
N LEU A 102 -25.15 45.25 -0.75
CA LEU A 102 -26.18 46.28 -0.97
C LEU A 102 -26.40 46.55 -2.47
N ASP A 103 -25.34 46.51 -3.27
CA ASP A 103 -25.38 46.79 -4.72
C ASP A 103 -25.56 45.52 -5.58
N GLY A 104 -26.76 44.92 -5.48
CA GLY A 104 -27.24 43.85 -6.37
C GLY A 104 -26.62 42.45 -6.14
N PRO A 105 -26.97 41.44 -6.97
CA PRO A 105 -26.41 40.09 -6.91
C PRO A 105 -24.89 40.16 -7.14
N PRO A 106 -24.10 39.58 -6.22
CA PRO A 106 -22.66 39.59 -6.34
C PRO A 106 -22.14 38.53 -7.31
N ALA A 107 -20.88 38.67 -7.70
CA ALA A 107 -20.08 37.60 -8.28
C ALA A 107 -19.17 37.00 -7.19
N VAL A 108 -19.11 35.66 -7.14
CA VAL A 108 -18.22 34.92 -6.24
C VAL A 108 -17.08 34.31 -7.05
N SER A 109 -15.86 34.43 -6.53
CA SER A 109 -14.65 33.83 -7.10
C SER A 109 -13.71 33.36 -5.99
N LEU A 110 -12.79 32.46 -6.29
CA LEU A 110 -11.82 31.97 -5.32
C LEU A 110 -10.58 32.87 -5.31
N ALA A 111 -10.13 33.23 -4.10
CA ALA A 111 -8.89 33.96 -3.88
C ALA A 111 -7.72 33.01 -3.52
N SER A 112 -8.02 31.85 -2.92
CA SER A 112 -7.07 30.77 -2.71
C SER A 112 -7.74 29.40 -2.86
N GLN A 113 -6.94 28.37 -3.10
CA GLN A 113 -7.37 26.98 -3.03
C GLN A 113 -7.12 26.41 -1.62
N PRO A 114 -7.86 25.35 -1.23
CA PRO A 114 -7.54 24.56 -0.05
C PRO A 114 -6.20 23.82 -0.19
N ALA A 115 -5.63 23.36 0.92
CA ALA A 115 -4.40 22.57 0.92
C ALA A 115 -4.67 21.08 0.70
N HIS A 116 -5.84 20.59 1.13
CA HIS A 116 -6.20 19.17 1.16
C HIS A 116 -7.52 18.91 0.42
N GLY A 117 -7.75 19.64 -0.67
CA GLY A 117 -8.92 19.50 -1.50
C GLY A 117 -8.89 20.46 -2.67
N THR A 118 -10.03 20.55 -3.36
CA THR A 118 -10.25 21.50 -4.45
C THR A 118 -11.54 22.25 -4.21
N ALA A 119 -11.50 23.57 -4.39
CA ALA A 119 -12.68 24.42 -4.34
C ALA A 119 -12.98 24.97 -5.75
N THR A 120 -14.26 25.08 -6.10
CA THR A 120 -14.75 25.69 -7.34
C THR A 120 -15.92 26.60 -7.03
N ALA A 121 -15.84 27.87 -7.44
CA ALA A 121 -16.97 28.80 -7.35
C ALA A 121 -18.01 28.49 -8.45
N ASN A 122 -19.27 28.34 -8.06
CA ASN A 122 -20.38 28.04 -8.94
C ASN A 122 -21.03 29.33 -9.46
N ALA A 123 -21.75 29.22 -10.60
CA ALA A 123 -22.40 30.37 -11.22
C ALA A 123 -23.56 30.96 -10.40
N ASP A 124 -24.11 30.19 -9.46
CA ASP A 124 -25.17 30.61 -8.54
C ASP A 124 -24.65 31.31 -7.26
N GLY A 125 -23.33 31.46 -7.13
CA GLY A 125 -22.69 32.08 -5.97
C GLY A 125 -22.31 31.12 -4.85
N THR A 126 -22.67 29.83 -4.96
CA THR A 126 -22.21 28.80 -4.03
C THR A 126 -20.80 28.34 -4.37
N ILE A 127 -20.18 27.56 -3.47
CA ILE A 127 -18.88 26.93 -3.70
C ILE A 127 -19.01 25.41 -3.60
N THR A 128 -18.44 24.71 -4.57
CA THR A 128 -18.21 23.27 -4.51
C THR A 128 -16.85 23.01 -3.87
N TYR A 129 -16.79 22.18 -2.82
CA TYR A 129 -15.55 21.70 -2.22
C TYR A 129 -15.47 20.17 -2.31
N ALA A 130 -14.38 19.65 -2.86
CA ALA A 130 -14.06 18.23 -2.88
C ALA A 130 -12.77 17.98 -2.09
N PRO A 131 -12.80 17.27 -0.95
CA PRO A 131 -11.59 16.92 -0.22
C PRO A 131 -10.67 16.03 -1.07
N ALA A 132 -9.39 16.02 -0.75
CA ALA A 132 -8.47 15.00 -1.26
C ALA A 132 -8.92 13.62 -0.77
N ALA A 133 -8.65 12.59 -1.57
CA ALA A 133 -9.03 11.22 -1.20
C ALA A 133 -8.39 10.82 0.13
N ASN A 134 -9.18 10.21 1.01
CA ASN A 134 -8.76 9.68 2.31
C ASN A 134 -8.10 10.74 3.23
N TYR A 135 -8.47 12.01 3.06
CA TYR A 135 -8.03 13.09 3.95
C TYR A 135 -9.11 13.41 4.99
N ALA A 136 -8.80 13.09 6.25
CA ALA A 136 -9.55 13.58 7.40
C ALA A 136 -8.78 14.71 8.12
N GLY A 137 -9.43 15.85 8.30
CA GLY A 137 -8.81 16.98 8.99
C GLY A 137 -9.40 18.34 8.63
N PRO A 138 -8.84 19.42 9.22
CA PRO A 138 -9.23 20.77 8.87
C PRO A 138 -8.65 21.17 7.50
N ASP A 139 -9.41 21.93 6.74
CA ASP A 139 -8.97 22.56 5.50
C ASP A 139 -9.54 23.98 5.42
N ALA A 140 -8.94 24.84 4.60
CA ALA A 140 -9.38 26.22 4.49
C ALA A 140 -9.03 26.86 3.15
N PHE A 141 -9.90 27.74 2.68
CA PHE A 141 -9.67 28.56 1.50
C PHE A 141 -10.27 29.95 1.68
N THR A 142 -10.03 30.85 0.73
CA THR A 142 -10.59 32.21 0.75
C THR A 142 -11.36 32.47 -0.53
N TYR A 143 -12.51 33.14 -0.41
CA TYR A 143 -13.29 33.60 -1.55
C TYR A 143 -13.33 35.13 -1.60
N ARG A 144 -13.65 35.63 -2.78
CA ARG A 144 -13.87 37.03 -3.09
C ARG A 144 -15.30 37.21 -3.57
N VAL A 145 -16.06 38.03 -2.86
CA VAL A 145 -17.36 38.53 -3.29
C VAL A 145 -17.16 39.90 -3.93
N THR A 146 -17.72 40.13 -5.12
CA THR A 146 -17.65 41.40 -5.85
C THR A 146 -19.06 41.88 -6.17
N ASP A 147 -19.40 43.12 -5.80
CA ASP A 147 -20.69 43.71 -6.14
C ASP A 147 -20.75 44.14 -7.62
N ARG A 148 -21.89 44.71 -8.04
CA ARG A 148 -22.08 45.19 -9.41
C ARG A 148 -21.21 46.39 -9.79
N ASP A 149 -20.76 47.16 -8.81
CA ASP A 149 -19.95 48.36 -9.01
C ASP A 149 -18.45 48.03 -9.00
N GLY A 150 -18.09 46.75 -8.79
CA GLY A 150 -16.74 46.21 -8.88
C GLY A 150 -15.98 46.24 -7.56
N GLN A 151 -16.61 46.66 -6.46
CA GLN A 151 -16.00 46.62 -5.14
C GLN A 151 -16.07 45.20 -4.58
N ALA A 152 -15.12 44.84 -3.73
CA ALA A 152 -15.00 43.47 -3.28
C ALA A 152 -14.51 43.34 -1.85
N ALA A 153 -14.92 42.24 -1.23
CA ALA A 153 -14.42 41.78 0.05
C ALA A 153 -13.92 40.34 -0.04
N LEU A 154 -13.06 39.98 0.91
CA LEU A 154 -12.53 38.63 1.07
C LEU A 154 -13.04 38.05 2.37
N ALA A 155 -13.36 36.77 2.36
CA ALA A 155 -13.63 36.01 3.57
C ALA A 155 -12.99 34.62 3.50
N ALA A 156 -12.73 34.07 4.69
CA ALA A 156 -12.17 32.75 4.86
C ALA A 156 -13.30 31.74 5.03
N VAL A 157 -13.14 30.59 4.38
CA VAL A 157 -13.97 29.41 4.59
C VAL A 157 -13.13 28.37 5.30
N SER A 158 -13.64 27.88 6.42
CA SER A 158 -13.10 26.71 7.12
C SER A 158 -13.95 25.50 6.81
N VAL A 159 -13.31 24.38 6.45
CA VAL A 159 -13.98 23.11 6.22
C VAL A 159 -13.41 22.08 7.19
N THR A 160 -14.28 21.39 7.92
CA THR A 160 -13.89 20.23 8.71
C THR A 160 -14.23 18.97 7.92
N VAL A 161 -13.22 18.21 7.49
CA VAL A 161 -13.39 16.91 6.84
C VAL A 161 -13.38 15.82 7.91
N THR A 162 -14.49 15.09 8.05
CA THR A 162 -14.64 14.05 9.07
C THR A 162 -14.21 12.68 8.53
N PRO A 163 -13.48 11.89 9.34
CA PRO A 163 -13.03 10.56 8.91
C PRO A 163 -14.19 9.59 8.68
N VAL A 164 -13.99 8.67 7.74
CA VAL A 164 -14.87 7.55 7.39
C VAL A 164 -13.97 6.33 7.19
N GLY A 165 -14.26 5.23 7.90
CA GLY A 165 -13.43 4.03 7.80
C GLY A 165 -13.35 3.48 6.37
N ASP A 166 -12.12 3.36 5.88
CA ASP A 166 -11.77 2.84 4.58
C ASP A 166 -11.33 1.37 4.67
N PRO A 167 -11.66 0.53 3.68
CA PRO A 167 -11.17 -0.84 3.68
C PRO A 167 -9.66 -0.92 3.42
N PRO A 168 -8.99 -2.00 3.87
CA PRO A 168 -7.60 -2.21 3.57
C PRO A 168 -7.43 -2.48 2.07
N VAL A 169 -6.23 -2.24 1.56
CA VAL A 169 -5.84 -2.48 0.18
C VAL A 169 -4.88 -3.66 0.13
N ALA A 170 -5.40 -4.82 -0.25
CA ALA A 170 -4.62 -6.04 -0.48
C ALA A 170 -3.93 -6.01 -1.84
N ARG A 171 -2.66 -6.42 -1.93
CA ARG A 171 -1.90 -6.47 -3.19
C ARG A 171 -1.38 -7.88 -3.50
N PRO A 172 -1.32 -8.28 -4.78
CA PRO A 172 -0.83 -9.62 -5.13
C PRO A 172 0.64 -9.84 -4.78
N ASP A 173 0.94 -11.07 -4.38
CA ASP A 173 2.29 -11.53 -4.05
C ASP A 173 2.75 -12.62 -5.01
N ALA A 174 4.05 -12.91 -4.99
CA ALA A 174 4.61 -14.04 -5.71
C ALA A 174 5.76 -14.68 -4.89
N ALA A 175 5.86 -16.01 -4.97
CA ALA A 175 6.96 -16.76 -4.38
C ALA A 175 7.33 -17.97 -5.25
N THR A 176 8.52 -18.52 -4.99
CA THR A 176 8.98 -19.79 -5.56
C THR A 176 9.09 -20.79 -4.43
N ALA A 177 8.61 -22.00 -4.64
CA ALA A 177 8.73 -23.10 -3.68
C ALA A 177 9.28 -24.33 -4.40
N PRO A 178 10.08 -25.16 -3.74
CA PRO A 178 10.49 -26.40 -4.35
C PRO A 178 9.48 -27.52 -4.13
N ALA A 179 9.39 -28.44 -5.10
CA ALA A 179 8.46 -29.57 -5.07
C ALA A 179 8.83 -30.56 -3.96
N GLY A 180 7.93 -30.78 -2.98
CA GLY A 180 8.15 -31.73 -1.89
C GLY A 180 9.22 -31.32 -0.85
N GLY A 181 9.75 -30.10 -0.97
CA GLY A 181 10.78 -29.60 -0.06
C GLY A 181 10.27 -28.87 1.17
N PRO A 182 11.15 -28.16 1.88
CA PRO A 182 10.77 -27.42 3.06
C PRO A 182 9.75 -26.32 2.71
N PRO A 183 8.89 -25.97 3.68
CA PRO A 183 7.90 -24.93 3.47
C PRO A 183 8.54 -23.55 3.26
N VAL A 184 7.90 -22.72 2.43
CA VAL A 184 8.30 -21.34 2.18
C VAL A 184 7.44 -20.37 2.98
N VAL A 185 8.08 -19.47 3.74
CA VAL A 185 7.40 -18.42 4.50
C VAL A 185 7.27 -17.15 3.66
N ILE A 186 6.04 -16.62 3.58
CA ILE A 186 5.63 -15.50 2.74
C ILE A 186 5.04 -14.40 3.63
N ALA A 187 5.65 -13.22 3.62
CA ALA A 187 5.15 -12.04 4.32
C ALA A 187 4.08 -11.33 3.49
N VAL A 188 2.89 -11.94 3.36
CA VAL A 188 1.80 -11.46 2.48
C VAL A 188 1.30 -10.05 2.81
N LEU A 189 1.47 -9.57 4.04
CA LEU A 189 1.05 -8.22 4.44
C LEU A 189 2.10 -7.13 4.12
N ALA A 190 3.28 -7.47 3.61
CA ALA A 190 4.39 -6.53 3.47
C ALA A 190 4.13 -5.41 2.44
N ASN A 191 3.23 -5.66 1.48
CA ASN A 191 2.84 -4.72 0.43
C ASN A 191 1.39 -4.21 0.58
N ASP A 192 0.70 -4.64 1.64
CA ASP A 192 -0.65 -4.21 1.96
C ASP A 192 -0.64 -2.89 2.73
N ALA A 193 -1.73 -2.13 2.63
CA ALA A 193 -1.86 -0.87 3.33
C ALA A 193 -3.31 -0.61 3.72
N ASP A 194 -3.48 0.10 4.82
CA ASP A 194 -4.77 0.62 5.26
C ASP A 194 -4.77 2.16 5.12
N PRO A 195 -5.76 2.76 4.45
CA PRO A 195 -5.82 4.22 4.31
C PRO A 195 -5.93 4.99 5.63
N ASP A 196 -6.60 4.42 6.63
CA ASP A 196 -6.73 5.01 7.97
C ASP A 196 -5.49 4.75 8.85
N GLY A 197 -4.61 3.86 8.40
CA GLY A 197 -3.41 3.44 9.13
C GLY A 197 -3.71 2.39 10.21
N ASP A 198 -4.82 1.68 10.09
CA ASP A 198 -5.18 0.59 10.99
C ASP A 198 -4.23 -0.62 10.85
N ALA A 199 -4.11 -1.38 11.93
CA ALA A 199 -3.24 -2.54 11.97
C ALA A 199 -3.84 -3.70 11.16
N LEU A 200 -3.05 -4.24 10.23
CA LEU A 200 -3.49 -5.31 9.34
C LEU A 200 -3.18 -6.71 9.92
N ALA A 201 -4.07 -7.66 9.64
CA ALA A 201 -3.89 -9.07 9.95
C ALA A 201 -4.44 -9.97 8.84
N VAL A 202 -3.85 -11.16 8.66
CA VAL A 202 -4.39 -12.20 7.78
C VAL A 202 -5.65 -12.79 8.41
N ALA A 203 -6.79 -12.57 7.77
CA ALA A 203 -8.09 -13.02 8.24
C ALA A 203 -8.40 -14.46 7.79
N SER A 204 -8.02 -14.82 6.56
CA SER A 204 -8.16 -16.19 6.06
C SER A 204 -7.27 -16.44 4.85
N VAL A 205 -7.03 -17.72 4.56
CA VAL A 205 -6.33 -18.20 3.37
C VAL A 205 -7.14 -19.32 2.72
N THR A 206 -7.02 -19.45 1.39
CA THR A 206 -7.40 -20.69 0.70
C THR A 206 -6.20 -21.62 0.60
N GLN A 207 -6.45 -22.88 0.24
CA GLN A 207 -5.38 -23.80 -0.13
C GLN A 207 -5.01 -23.62 -1.61
N GLY A 208 -3.79 -24.00 -1.96
CA GLY A 208 -3.38 -24.19 -3.35
C GLY A 208 -3.98 -25.46 -3.93
N ALA A 209 -3.94 -25.61 -5.26
CA ALA A 209 -4.34 -26.85 -5.90
C ALA A 209 -3.29 -27.96 -5.71
N HIS A 210 -2.03 -27.56 -5.53
CA HIS A 210 -0.86 -28.43 -5.47
C HIS A 210 0.05 -28.09 -4.28
N GLY A 211 -0.51 -27.50 -3.23
CA GLY A 211 0.21 -27.20 -2.00
C GLY A 211 -0.71 -26.88 -0.83
N ALA A 212 -0.15 -26.98 0.37
CA ALA A 212 -0.81 -26.67 1.62
C ALA A 212 -0.40 -25.27 2.10
N VAL A 213 -1.36 -24.52 2.65
CA VAL A 213 -1.19 -23.14 3.11
C VAL A 213 -1.58 -23.06 4.58
N THR A 214 -0.68 -22.54 5.42
CA THR A 214 -0.89 -22.36 6.86
C THR A 214 -0.55 -20.93 7.27
N VAL A 215 -1.37 -20.30 8.10
CA VAL A 215 -1.06 -18.97 8.67
C VAL A 215 -0.28 -19.18 9.96
N LEU A 216 0.89 -18.54 10.07
CA LEU A 216 1.75 -18.61 11.26
C LEU A 216 1.31 -17.60 12.32
N ALA A 217 1.77 -17.80 13.55
CA ALA A 217 1.39 -16.98 14.70
C ALA A 217 1.85 -15.51 14.59
N ASP A 218 2.87 -15.24 13.78
CA ASP A 218 3.38 -13.89 13.51
C ASP A 218 2.65 -13.19 12.35
N GLY A 219 1.67 -13.86 11.72
CA GLY A 219 0.88 -13.33 10.62
C GLY A 219 1.50 -13.55 9.23
N THR A 220 2.67 -14.20 9.14
CA THR A 220 3.17 -14.70 7.86
C THR A 220 2.42 -15.95 7.42
N VAL A 221 2.56 -16.30 6.14
CA VAL A 221 1.91 -17.48 5.55
C VAL A 221 2.97 -18.47 5.10
N GLU A 222 2.82 -19.71 5.53
CA GLU A 222 3.64 -20.83 5.13
C GLU A 222 2.98 -21.60 3.97
N TYR A 223 3.74 -21.86 2.90
CA TYR A 223 3.31 -22.68 1.76
C TYR A 223 4.21 -23.91 1.63
N LEU A 224 3.61 -25.10 1.60
CA LEU A 224 4.27 -26.38 1.36
C LEU A 224 3.81 -26.98 0.04
N ALA A 225 4.70 -27.11 -0.94
CA ALA A 225 4.37 -27.71 -2.22
C ALA A 225 4.15 -29.22 -2.10
N ALA A 226 3.22 -29.77 -2.89
CA ALA A 226 3.06 -31.21 -3.00
C ALA A 226 4.28 -31.86 -3.67
N ALA A 227 4.72 -33.01 -3.15
CA ALA A 227 5.78 -33.80 -3.74
C ALA A 227 5.47 -34.17 -5.21
N GLY A 228 6.49 -34.11 -6.07
CA GLY A 228 6.40 -34.46 -7.49
C GLY A 228 5.60 -33.48 -8.37
N PHE A 229 5.13 -32.34 -7.84
CA PHE A 229 4.50 -31.30 -8.64
C PHE A 229 5.49 -30.18 -8.98
N ALA A 230 5.67 -29.87 -10.27
CA ALA A 230 6.36 -28.67 -10.73
C ALA A 230 5.44 -27.90 -11.69
N GLY A 231 5.35 -26.58 -11.51
CA GLY A 231 4.46 -25.72 -12.29
C GLY A 231 3.89 -24.56 -11.47
N ALA A 232 2.90 -23.89 -12.04
CA ALA A 232 2.23 -22.79 -11.35
C ALA A 232 1.17 -23.32 -10.37
N ASP A 233 1.17 -22.77 -9.16
CA ASP A 233 0.08 -22.91 -8.18
C ASP A 233 -0.30 -21.51 -7.66
N ALA A 234 -1.42 -21.39 -6.97
CA ALA A 234 -1.83 -20.13 -6.37
C ALA A 234 -2.80 -20.35 -5.22
N PHE A 235 -2.79 -19.44 -4.26
CA PHE A 235 -3.82 -19.31 -3.24
C PHE A 235 -4.25 -17.85 -3.10
N THR A 236 -5.38 -17.62 -2.43
CA THR A 236 -5.80 -16.26 -2.05
C THR A 236 -5.77 -16.11 -0.55
N TYR A 237 -5.54 -14.88 -0.10
CA TYR A 237 -5.69 -14.50 1.29
C TYR A 237 -6.63 -13.30 1.42
N ALA A 238 -7.22 -13.16 2.60
CA ALA A 238 -7.95 -11.98 3.00
C ALA A 238 -7.19 -11.25 4.10
N VAL A 239 -6.96 -9.96 3.93
CA VAL A 239 -6.43 -9.04 4.95
C VAL A 239 -7.59 -8.33 5.63
N SER A 240 -7.47 -8.07 6.93
CA SER A 240 -8.43 -7.31 7.72
C SER A 240 -7.78 -6.22 8.54
N ASP A 241 -8.46 -5.08 8.63
CA ASP A 241 -8.18 -3.95 9.54
C ASP A 241 -8.89 -4.13 10.91
N GLY A 242 -9.63 -5.23 11.12
CA GLY A 242 -10.46 -5.50 12.30
C GLY A 242 -11.95 -5.17 12.15
N THR A 243 -12.35 -4.45 11.10
CA THR A 243 -13.72 -4.06 10.77
C THR A 243 -14.16 -4.49 9.38
N SER A 244 -13.25 -4.47 8.42
CA SER A 244 -13.45 -4.75 7.01
C SER A 244 -12.36 -5.69 6.48
N THR A 245 -12.50 -6.11 5.21
CA THR A 245 -11.56 -7.05 4.59
C THR A 245 -11.36 -6.76 3.11
N ALA A 246 -10.14 -6.99 2.63
CA ALA A 246 -9.82 -7.08 1.20
C ALA A 246 -9.10 -8.40 0.90
N SER A 247 -8.97 -8.77 -0.38
CA SER A 247 -8.33 -10.03 -0.77
C SER A 247 -7.37 -9.85 -1.92
N ALA A 248 -6.30 -10.63 -1.91
CA ALA A 248 -5.31 -10.70 -2.96
C ALA A 248 -4.90 -12.16 -3.24
N THR A 249 -4.19 -12.35 -4.35
CA THR A 249 -3.69 -13.65 -4.80
C THR A 249 -2.19 -13.72 -4.57
N VAL A 250 -1.72 -14.87 -4.10
CA VAL A 250 -0.30 -15.23 -4.09
C VAL A 250 -0.06 -16.22 -5.22
N ALA A 251 0.78 -15.83 -6.17
CA ALA A 251 1.22 -16.71 -7.25
C ALA A 251 2.45 -17.51 -6.82
N ILE A 252 2.38 -18.84 -6.89
CA ILE A 252 3.49 -19.72 -6.56
C ILE A 252 4.05 -20.34 -7.83
N THR A 253 5.35 -20.25 -8.01
CA THR A 253 6.07 -21.07 -9.00
C THR A 253 6.71 -22.23 -8.27
N VAL A 254 6.19 -23.43 -8.47
CA VAL A 254 6.78 -24.65 -7.93
C VAL A 254 7.84 -25.16 -8.91
N VAL A 255 9.08 -25.25 -8.44
CA VAL A 255 10.22 -25.76 -9.21
C VAL A 255 10.59 -27.17 -8.75
N PRO A 256 11.20 -28.00 -9.62
CA PRO A 256 11.81 -29.24 -9.17
C PRO A 256 12.77 -28.99 -8.00
N PRO A 257 13.01 -29.99 -7.13
CA PRO A 257 14.05 -29.90 -6.11
C PRO A 257 15.39 -29.46 -6.72
N LEU A 258 16.14 -28.66 -5.99
CA LEU A 258 17.53 -28.39 -6.36
C LEU A 258 18.33 -29.64 -6.02
N ASP A 259 19.16 -30.05 -6.96
CA ASP A 259 20.09 -31.17 -6.89
C ASP A 259 21.35 -30.64 -7.59
N SER A 260 22.33 -30.26 -6.77
CA SER A 260 23.45 -29.40 -7.15
C SER A 260 24.61 -30.19 -7.77
N ASP A 261 24.77 -31.47 -7.45
CA ASP A 261 25.80 -32.34 -8.02
C ASP A 261 25.25 -33.44 -8.95
N GLY A 262 23.94 -33.65 -8.99
CA GLY A 262 23.24 -34.49 -9.95
C GLY A 262 23.21 -35.96 -9.58
N ASP A 263 23.37 -36.30 -8.30
CA ASP A 263 23.37 -37.67 -7.79
C ASP A 263 21.94 -38.24 -7.61
N GLY A 264 20.94 -37.37 -7.55
CA GLY A 264 19.52 -37.72 -7.39
C GLY A 264 18.93 -37.37 -6.02
N ILE A 265 19.75 -36.95 -5.06
CA ILE A 265 19.33 -36.48 -3.75
C ILE A 265 19.12 -34.96 -3.79
N PRO A 266 18.01 -34.42 -3.27
CA PRO A 266 17.83 -32.97 -3.19
C PRO A 266 18.77 -32.31 -2.17
N ASP A 267 19.27 -31.10 -2.47
CA ASP A 267 20.17 -30.36 -1.58
C ASP A 267 19.64 -30.19 -0.14
N TRP A 268 18.31 -30.10 0.09
CA TRP A 268 17.75 -29.96 1.44
C TRP A 268 17.71 -31.26 2.25
N VAL A 269 17.88 -32.40 1.58
CA VAL A 269 17.98 -33.71 2.21
C VAL A 269 19.41 -33.86 2.72
N GLU A 270 20.36 -33.52 1.86
CA GLU A 270 21.79 -33.57 2.14
C GLU A 270 22.24 -32.54 3.17
N ASP A 271 21.77 -31.29 3.06
CA ASP A 271 22.02 -30.18 4.00
C ASP A 271 20.69 -29.81 4.68
N THR A 272 20.31 -30.61 5.68
CA THR A 272 19.00 -30.53 6.33
C THR A 272 18.83 -29.21 7.08
N ASP A 273 19.91 -28.69 7.68
CA ASP A 273 19.88 -27.44 8.44
C ASP A 273 20.16 -26.17 7.59
N HIS A 274 20.56 -26.37 6.33
CA HIS A 274 20.84 -25.35 5.32
C HIS A 274 21.96 -24.38 5.74
N ASP A 275 22.93 -24.83 6.53
CA ASP A 275 24.08 -24.03 6.94
C ASP A 275 25.26 -24.09 5.97
N GLY A 276 25.20 -25.00 4.99
CA GLY A 276 26.19 -25.19 3.93
C GLY A 276 27.46 -25.92 4.38
N THR A 277 27.42 -26.57 5.55
CA THR A 277 28.46 -27.45 6.06
C THR A 277 27.92 -28.87 6.18
N VAL A 278 28.82 -29.86 6.09
CA VAL A 278 28.44 -31.27 6.25
C VAL A 278 28.47 -31.61 7.73
N ASP A 279 27.31 -31.71 8.36
CA ASP A 279 27.19 -32.09 9.77
C ASP A 279 27.10 -33.62 9.96
N PRO A 280 27.27 -34.13 11.20
CA PRO A 280 27.08 -35.55 11.48
C PRO A 280 25.65 -35.99 11.16
N GLY A 281 25.50 -36.77 10.09
CA GLY A 281 24.19 -37.19 9.59
C GLY A 281 23.91 -36.76 8.16
N GLU A 282 24.73 -35.86 7.60
CA GLU A 282 24.52 -35.21 6.30
C GLU A 282 25.55 -35.66 5.26
N THR A 283 25.22 -35.48 3.98
CA THR A 283 26.10 -35.61 2.80
C THR A 283 26.44 -34.20 2.25
N ASP A 284 27.44 -34.06 1.36
CA ASP A 284 27.79 -32.76 0.77
C ASP A 284 26.99 -32.52 -0.52
N PRO A 285 26.07 -31.53 -0.57
CA PRO A 285 25.21 -31.26 -1.73
C PRO A 285 25.93 -30.71 -2.98
N ARG A 286 27.25 -30.87 -3.06
CA ARG A 286 28.08 -30.45 -4.19
C ARG A 286 29.06 -31.54 -4.60
N ASN A 287 29.00 -32.68 -3.93
CA ASN A 287 29.90 -33.79 -4.13
C ASN A 287 29.06 -35.07 -4.18
N PRO A 288 28.87 -35.66 -5.37
CA PRO A 288 27.93 -36.76 -5.57
C PRO A 288 28.42 -38.10 -5.00
N ASP A 289 29.46 -38.10 -4.15
CA ASP A 289 30.19 -39.24 -3.56
C ASP A 289 30.95 -38.69 -2.33
N THR A 290 30.23 -38.57 -1.21
CA THR A 290 30.64 -37.82 -0.02
C THR A 290 31.86 -38.42 0.66
N ASP A 291 31.97 -39.75 0.71
CA ASP A 291 33.09 -40.44 1.37
C ASP A 291 34.24 -40.82 0.42
N GLY A 292 34.01 -40.76 -0.89
CA GLY A 292 35.01 -40.93 -1.94
C GLY A 292 35.38 -42.39 -2.21
N ASP A 293 34.50 -43.34 -1.92
CA ASP A 293 34.72 -44.76 -2.14
C ASP A 293 34.44 -45.21 -3.60
N GLY A 294 33.69 -44.38 -4.33
CA GLY A 294 33.36 -44.54 -5.74
C GLY A 294 31.88 -44.79 -6.03
N ILE A 295 31.04 -45.11 -5.04
CA ILE A 295 29.60 -45.22 -5.18
C ILE A 295 28.97 -43.83 -4.97
N PRO A 296 28.04 -43.37 -5.84
CA PRO A 296 27.39 -42.09 -5.62
C PRO A 296 26.41 -42.11 -4.46
N ASP A 297 26.29 -41.00 -3.71
CA ASP A 297 25.42 -40.93 -2.53
C ASP A 297 23.97 -41.33 -2.85
N GLY A 298 23.39 -40.84 -3.96
CA GLY A 298 22.05 -41.24 -4.42
C GLY A 298 21.88 -42.70 -4.89
N VAL A 299 22.97 -43.44 -5.08
CA VAL A 299 22.92 -44.90 -5.29
C VAL A 299 22.86 -45.61 -3.94
N GLU A 300 23.61 -45.12 -2.97
CA GLU A 300 23.69 -45.67 -1.61
C GLU A 300 22.40 -45.41 -0.83
N ASP A 301 21.87 -44.18 -0.87
CA ASP A 301 20.55 -43.79 -0.36
C ASP A 301 19.50 -43.96 -1.49
N THR A 302 19.08 -45.19 -1.74
CA THR A 302 18.25 -45.51 -2.91
C THR A 302 16.87 -44.83 -2.90
N ASP A 303 16.34 -44.48 -1.73
CA ASP A 303 15.05 -43.78 -1.62
C ASP A 303 15.16 -42.24 -1.51
N HIS A 304 16.41 -41.73 -1.47
CA HIS A 304 16.81 -40.33 -1.43
C HIS A 304 16.16 -39.57 -0.26
N ASP A 305 15.99 -40.24 0.90
CA ASP A 305 15.39 -39.64 2.09
C ASP A 305 16.42 -39.10 3.10
N GLY A 306 17.71 -39.29 2.81
CA GLY A 306 18.85 -38.82 3.60
C GLY A 306 19.14 -39.69 4.82
N THR A 307 18.51 -40.86 4.92
CA THR A 307 18.71 -41.80 6.03
C THR A 307 19.24 -43.14 5.52
N VAL A 308 20.11 -43.76 6.31
CA VAL A 308 20.66 -45.09 5.96
C VAL A 308 19.65 -46.15 6.38
N ASP A 309 18.99 -46.74 5.40
CA ASP A 309 17.91 -47.69 5.60
C ASP A 309 18.39 -49.15 5.49
N PRO A 310 17.62 -50.15 5.99
CA PRO A 310 18.04 -51.54 5.91
C PRO A 310 18.15 -52.04 4.46
N GLY A 311 19.38 -52.28 4.00
CA GLY A 311 19.67 -52.72 2.64
C GLY A 311 20.44 -51.70 1.81
N GLU A 312 20.78 -50.56 2.40
CA GLU A 312 21.59 -49.48 1.83
C GLU A 312 22.97 -49.43 2.49
N THR A 313 23.99 -49.02 1.73
CA THR A 313 25.30 -48.63 2.26
C THR A 313 25.21 -47.22 2.86
N ASP A 314 26.15 -46.83 3.72
CA ASP A 314 26.15 -45.51 4.35
C ASP A 314 26.96 -44.53 3.48
N PRO A 315 26.36 -43.50 2.83
CA PRO A 315 27.06 -42.56 1.94
C PRO A 315 28.17 -41.72 2.58
N ARG A 316 28.43 -41.94 3.88
CA ARG A 316 29.38 -41.18 4.70
C ARG A 316 30.45 -42.09 5.29
N ASP A 317 30.40 -43.40 5.04
CA ASP A 317 31.32 -44.40 5.56
C ASP A 317 31.80 -45.33 4.43
N PRO A 318 33.05 -45.21 3.99
CA PRO A 318 33.53 -45.86 2.77
C PRO A 318 33.75 -47.38 2.91
N ASP A 319 33.26 -48.01 3.97
CA ASP A 319 33.39 -49.42 4.38
C ASP A 319 32.26 -49.72 5.39
N THR A 320 31.02 -49.81 4.89
CA THR A 320 29.78 -49.87 5.70
C THR A 320 29.78 -51.02 6.71
N ASP A 321 30.40 -52.15 6.37
CA ASP A 321 30.41 -53.34 7.21
C ASP A 321 31.68 -53.53 8.09
N ASP A 322 32.62 -52.58 8.03
CA ASP A 322 33.87 -52.53 8.79
C ASP A 322 34.79 -53.76 8.55
N ASP A 323 34.74 -54.42 7.38
CA ASP A 323 35.56 -55.60 7.09
C ASP A 323 36.96 -55.30 6.52
N GLY A 324 37.17 -54.05 6.09
CA GLY A 324 38.42 -53.53 5.55
C GLY A 324 38.51 -53.54 4.01
N ILE A 325 37.42 -53.80 3.31
CA ILE A 325 37.26 -53.63 1.87
C ILE A 325 36.25 -52.48 1.66
N PRO A 326 36.60 -51.41 0.92
CA PRO A 326 35.65 -50.33 0.67
C PRO A 326 34.43 -50.76 -0.14
N ASP A 327 33.27 -50.15 0.08
CA ASP A 327 32.01 -50.59 -0.53
C ASP A 327 32.09 -50.52 -2.06
N GLY A 328 32.62 -49.43 -2.63
CA GLY A 328 32.89 -49.27 -4.07
C GLY A 328 33.99 -50.19 -4.65
N VAL A 329 34.67 -51.00 -3.81
CA VAL A 329 35.50 -52.13 -4.27
C VAL A 329 34.70 -53.43 -4.29
N GLU A 330 33.73 -53.56 -3.40
CA GLU A 330 32.85 -54.72 -3.30
C GLU A 330 31.78 -54.70 -4.38
N ASP A 331 31.11 -53.56 -4.57
CA ASP A 331 30.28 -53.23 -5.73
C ASP A 331 31.18 -52.61 -6.81
N THR A 332 31.47 -53.37 -7.87
CA THR A 332 32.46 -52.95 -8.89
C THR A 332 31.81 -52.16 -10.03
N ASP A 333 30.49 -52.26 -10.22
CA ASP A 333 29.78 -51.50 -11.24
C ASP A 333 29.04 -50.27 -10.69
N HIS A 334 29.08 -50.09 -9.37
CA HIS A 334 28.65 -48.92 -8.60
C HIS A 334 27.16 -48.65 -8.82
N ASP A 335 26.37 -49.73 -8.86
CA ASP A 335 24.92 -49.67 -9.07
C ASP A 335 24.10 -49.90 -7.80
N GLY A 336 24.78 -50.07 -6.65
CA GLY A 336 24.20 -50.25 -5.33
C GLY A 336 23.65 -51.66 -5.11
N SER A 337 23.90 -52.60 -6.03
CA SER A 337 23.36 -53.96 -5.96
C SER A 337 24.47 -55.01 -5.98
N VAL A 338 24.29 -56.06 -5.16
CA VAL A 338 25.29 -57.14 -5.10
C VAL A 338 25.14 -58.08 -6.30
N ASP A 339 26.10 -58.01 -7.21
CA ASP A 339 26.05 -58.67 -8.51
C ASP A 339 26.94 -59.95 -8.58
N PRO A 340 26.75 -60.86 -9.57
CA PRO A 340 27.54 -62.09 -9.65
C PRO A 340 29.03 -61.87 -9.87
N GLY A 341 29.82 -61.97 -8.80
CA GLY A 341 31.27 -61.79 -8.83
C GLY A 341 31.77 -60.78 -7.80
N GLU A 342 30.84 -60.06 -7.20
CA GLU A 342 31.03 -59.06 -6.15
C GLU A 342 30.93 -59.67 -4.77
N THR A 343 31.45 -58.94 -3.78
CA THR A 343 31.20 -59.18 -2.36
C THR A 343 30.12 -58.23 -1.87
N ASP A 344 29.54 -58.51 -0.69
CA ASP A 344 28.35 -57.81 -0.21
C ASP A 344 28.79 -56.72 0.77
N PRO A 345 28.68 -55.42 0.43
CA PRO A 345 29.17 -54.31 1.26
C PRO A 345 28.40 -54.15 2.58
N LEU A 346 27.33 -54.93 2.78
CA LEU A 346 26.53 -54.92 4.01
C LEU A 346 26.82 -56.12 4.91
N THR A 347 27.73 -57.02 4.50
CA THR A 347 27.98 -58.29 5.20
C THR A 347 29.48 -58.60 5.35
N ALA A 348 30.00 -58.28 6.53
CA ALA A 348 31.42 -58.41 6.84
C ALA A 348 32.04 -59.77 6.46
N THR A 349 32.92 -59.76 5.48
CA THR A 349 33.59 -60.93 4.92
C THR A 349 35.06 -60.98 5.36
N LEU A 350 35.31 -61.45 6.59
CA LEU A 350 36.66 -61.58 7.14
C LEU A 350 37.63 -62.38 6.24
N THR A 351 38.43 -61.68 5.45
CA THR A 351 39.56 -62.29 4.74
C THR A 351 40.74 -62.43 5.69
N LEU A 352 40.94 -63.63 6.24
CA LEU A 352 42.18 -63.96 6.97
C LEU A 352 43.36 -63.92 5.98
N GLY A 353 44.05 -62.78 5.91
CA GLY A 353 45.30 -62.62 5.18
C GLY A 353 46.39 -63.54 5.74
N VAL A 354 46.54 -64.74 5.15
CA VAL A 354 47.74 -65.56 5.35
C VAL A 354 48.88 -64.91 4.58
N ALA A 355 49.73 -64.14 5.26
CA ALA A 355 50.97 -63.61 4.69
C ALA A 355 51.88 -64.76 4.24
N GLY A 356 51.79 -65.12 2.96
CA GLY A 356 52.63 -66.11 2.29
C GLY A 356 54.06 -65.59 2.07
N GLY A 357 54.87 -65.57 3.13
CA GLY A 357 56.30 -65.38 3.04
C GLY A 357 56.99 -66.65 2.52
N GLY A 358 57.38 -66.66 1.25
CA GLY A 358 58.16 -67.74 0.65
C GLY A 358 59.53 -67.91 1.31
N CYS A 359 59.89 -69.15 1.63
CA CYS A 359 61.27 -69.59 1.76
C CYS A 359 61.42 -70.97 1.11
N SER A 360 62.36 -71.03 0.17
CA SER A 360 62.74 -72.21 -0.60
C SER A 360 63.66 -73.15 0.19
N SER A 361 63.52 -74.45 -0.11
CA SER A 361 64.51 -75.54 0.00
C SER A 361 65.19 -75.84 1.35
N GLY A 362 65.00 -77.07 1.84
CA GLY A 362 65.90 -77.68 2.81
C GLY A 362 65.36 -78.98 3.41
N GLN A 363 66.06 -80.08 3.18
CA GLN A 363 65.77 -81.44 3.65
C GLN A 363 65.62 -81.58 5.18
N GLY A 364 64.90 -82.62 5.61
CA GLY A 364 65.22 -83.37 6.83
C GLY A 364 64.05 -83.54 7.79
N GLY A 365 63.53 -84.76 7.90
CA GLY A 365 62.44 -85.08 8.81
C GLY A 365 62.85 -85.12 10.29
N GLY A 366 61.84 -84.99 11.16
CA GLY A 366 61.86 -85.51 12.53
C GLY A 366 61.63 -84.50 13.66
N SER A 367 60.44 -84.60 14.25
CA SER A 367 60.11 -84.38 15.68
C SER A 367 59.83 -82.97 16.24
N SER A 368 58.58 -82.84 16.71
CA SER A 368 58.13 -82.29 18.00
C SER A 368 58.32 -80.81 18.38
N VAL A 369 57.15 -80.16 18.51
CA VAL A 369 56.69 -79.20 19.56
C VAL A 369 57.33 -77.79 19.57
N LEU A 370 56.51 -76.75 19.36
CA LEU A 370 56.29 -75.69 20.38
C LEU A 370 55.05 -74.83 20.07
N LEU A 371 54.29 -74.57 21.14
CA LEU A 371 53.17 -73.66 21.26
C LEU A 371 53.68 -72.19 21.27
N ALA A 372 53.10 -71.32 20.47
CA ALA A 372 53.08 -69.86 20.65
C ALA A 372 51.79 -69.39 19.95
N GLY A 373 50.77 -68.87 20.62
CA GLY A 373 50.79 -67.72 21.52
C GLY A 373 50.13 -66.55 20.79
N VAL A 374 48.82 -66.64 20.52
CA VAL A 374 48.05 -65.53 19.92
C VAL A 374 47.51 -64.66 21.04
N ALA A 375 48.00 -63.42 21.10
CA ALA A 375 47.50 -62.39 21.99
C ALA A 375 46.21 -61.80 21.40
N LEU A 376 45.10 -62.00 22.11
CA LEU A 376 43.81 -61.40 21.83
C LEU A 376 43.82 -59.96 22.38
N ALA A 377 43.95 -58.96 21.50
CA ALA A 377 43.79 -57.56 21.86
C ALA A 377 42.31 -57.19 21.86
N LEU A 378 41.67 -57.35 23.03
CA LEU A 378 40.31 -56.88 23.27
C LEU A 378 40.34 -55.34 23.48
N ALA A 379 39.97 -54.58 22.45
CA ALA A 379 39.75 -53.14 22.60
C ALA A 379 38.43 -52.90 23.36
N ARG A 380 38.52 -52.58 24.65
CA ARG A 380 37.39 -52.10 25.46
C ARG A 380 37.13 -50.62 25.15
N ARG A 381 36.04 -50.30 24.42
CA ARG A 381 35.45 -48.95 24.48
C ARG A 381 34.77 -48.76 25.84
N ARG A 382 35.19 -47.72 26.59
CA ARG A 382 34.54 -47.26 27.83
C ARG A 382 33.37 -46.36 27.47
N ARG A 383 32.16 -46.70 27.94
CA ARG A 383 31.05 -45.73 28.09
C ARG A 383 31.39 -44.69 29.17
N PRO A 384 31.11 -43.39 28.99
CA PRO A 384 31.15 -42.44 30.09
C PRO A 384 29.91 -42.60 30.96
N ALA A 385 30.12 -42.58 32.27
CA ALA A 385 29.06 -42.57 33.27
C ALA A 385 28.53 -41.14 33.45
N ALA A 386 27.21 -41.06 33.61
CA ALA A 386 26.47 -39.89 34.02
C ALA A 386 27.06 -39.21 35.27
N ALA A 387 27.07 -37.88 35.27
CA ALA A 387 27.16 -37.07 36.48
C ALA A 387 25.88 -36.23 36.61
N ARG A 388 25.47 -36.11 37.86
CA ARG A 388 24.28 -35.49 38.41
C ARG A 388 24.40 -33.98 38.50
#